data_AF-A0A931MHE9-F1
#
_entry.id   AF-A0A931MHE9-F1
#
_cell.length_a   1.000
_cell.length_b   1.000
_cell.length_c   1.000
_cell.angle_alpha   90.00
_cell.angle_beta   90.00
_cell.angle_gamma   90.00
#
_symmetry.space_group_name_H-M   'P 1'
#
loop_
_entity.id
_entity.type
_entity.pdbx_description
1 polymer ?
#
loop_
_entity_poly.entity_id
_entity_poly.type
_entity_poly.pdbx_seq_one_letter_code
_entity_poly.pdbx_strand_id
1 'polypeptide(L)'
;MEEATPPTAAPSRPELPDHLSADPRSPHHVAAVFEHDIGIRFNGKERHDVEEYCISEGWIKVPASKTVDRKGQPLMLKLKGKVEAFYR
;
A
#
# COMPACT_ATOMS: atom_id res chain seq x y z
N MET A 1 25.38 -29.72 -14.40
CA MET A 1 25.34 -28.73 -13.32
C MET A 1 23.99 -28.07 -13.47
N GLU A 2 23.10 -28.39 -12.55
CA GLU A 2 21.67 -28.07 -12.62
C GLU A 2 21.50 -26.70 -11.97
N GLU A 3 21.19 -25.66 -12.75
CA GLU A 3 20.71 -24.40 -12.20
C GLU A 3 19.35 -24.11 -12.82
N ALA A 4 18.33 -24.27 -11.99
CA ALA A 4 16.93 -24.30 -12.35
C ALA A 4 16.45 -22.93 -12.83
N THR A 5 15.96 -22.87 -14.06
CA THR A 5 14.97 -21.88 -14.51
C THR A 5 13.70 -22.67 -14.76
N PRO A 6 12.59 -22.46 -14.01
CA PRO A 6 11.49 -21.56 -14.42
C PRO A 6 10.73 -20.97 -13.18
N PRO A 7 9.63 -20.15 -13.25
CA PRO A 7 8.64 -20.08 -14.33
C PRO A 7 7.98 -18.71 -14.67
N THR A 8 7.54 -18.64 -15.93
CA THR A 8 6.18 -18.25 -16.37
C THR A 8 5.73 -16.78 -16.37
N ALA A 9 5.17 -16.44 -17.54
CA ALA A 9 4.61 -15.18 -17.97
C ALA A 9 3.25 -14.80 -17.34
N ALA A 10 3.01 -13.48 -17.34
CA ALA A 10 1.73 -12.73 -17.37
C ALA A 10 0.96 -12.50 -16.05
N PRO A 11 0.25 -11.35 -15.88
CA PRO A 11 -0.08 -10.34 -16.89
C PRO A 11 0.47 -8.93 -16.59
N SER A 12 0.16 -8.03 -17.51
CA SER A 12 0.36 -6.58 -17.65
C SER A 12 0.08 -5.67 -16.45
N ARG A 13 0.15 -6.16 -15.21
CA ARG A 13 -0.11 -5.40 -13.99
C ARG A 13 1.22 -5.29 -13.25
N PRO A 14 1.72 -4.07 -12.98
CA PRO A 14 2.98 -3.90 -12.26
C PRO A 14 2.93 -4.70 -10.96
N GLU A 15 4.03 -5.34 -10.58
CA GLU A 15 4.16 -5.97 -9.27
C GLU A 15 3.85 -4.90 -8.20
N LEU A 16 2.84 -5.17 -7.35
CA LEU A 16 2.46 -4.27 -6.26
C LEU A 16 3.71 -4.02 -5.42
N PRO A 17 4.23 -2.77 -5.38
CA PRO A 17 5.42 -2.49 -4.61
C PRO A 17 5.16 -2.82 -3.14
N ASP A 18 6.13 -3.46 -2.49
CA ASP A 18 6.10 -3.70 -1.05
C ASP A 18 5.93 -2.40 -0.26
N HIS A 19 6.33 -1.27 -0.85
CA HIS A 19 6.15 0.07 -0.32
C HIS A 19 5.52 0.98 -1.37
N LEU A 20 4.31 1.47 -1.09
CA LEU A 20 3.62 2.46 -1.93
C LEU A 20 3.19 3.66 -1.07
N SER A 21 3.45 4.86 -1.59
CA SER A 21 2.94 6.10 -1.02
C SER A 21 1.86 6.69 -1.93
N ALA A 22 0.74 7.12 -1.37
CA ALA A 22 -0.28 7.91 -2.06
C ALA A 22 0.15 9.37 -2.23
N ASP A 23 1.14 9.85 -1.47
CA ASP A 23 1.62 11.22 -1.57
C ASP A 23 2.45 11.43 -2.85
N PRO A 24 2.03 12.31 -3.77
CA PRO A 24 2.70 12.53 -5.06
C PRO A 24 4.09 13.16 -4.95
N ARG A 25 4.47 13.64 -3.77
CA ARG A 25 5.82 14.18 -3.49
C ARG A 25 6.79 13.11 -3.01
N SER A 26 6.30 11.91 -2.71
CA SER A 26 7.13 10.80 -2.25
C SER A 26 7.71 10.04 -3.45
N PRO A 27 9.00 9.63 -3.41
CA PRO A 27 9.62 8.81 -4.46
C PRO A 27 8.97 7.43 -4.64
N HIS A 28 8.13 7.01 -3.69
CA HIS A 28 7.35 5.76 -3.73
C HIS A 28 5.92 5.96 -4.25
N HIS A 29 5.62 7.13 -4.83
CA HIS A 29 4.36 7.36 -5.52
C HIS A 29 4.36 6.70 -6.89
N VAL A 30 3.58 5.63 -7.03
CA VAL A 30 3.45 4.92 -8.31
C VAL A 30 2.05 5.15 -8.87
N ALA A 31 1.91 6.17 -9.73
CA ALA A 31 0.65 6.50 -10.39
C ALA A 31 0.07 5.31 -11.19
N ALA A 32 0.92 4.45 -11.75
CA ALA A 32 0.51 3.24 -12.47
C ALA A 32 -0.25 2.23 -11.57
N VAL A 33 -0.01 2.25 -10.25
CA VAL A 33 -0.73 1.41 -9.30
C VAL A 33 -2.07 2.07 -8.94
N PHE A 34 -2.15 3.40 -8.92
CA PHE A 34 -3.41 4.16 -8.78
C PHE A 34 -4.31 4.12 -10.00
N GLU A 35 -3.76 3.81 -11.18
CA GLU A 35 -4.54 3.61 -12.42
C GLU A 35 -5.38 2.32 -12.38
N HIS A 36 -5.08 1.45 -11.42
CA HIS A 36 -5.87 0.26 -11.10
C HIS A 36 -6.54 0.42 -9.74
N ASP A 37 -7.76 -0.10 -9.59
CA ASP A 37 -8.39 -0.16 -8.27
C ASP A 37 -7.55 -1.05 -7.34
N ILE A 38 -6.92 -0.43 -6.34
CA ILE A 38 -6.13 -1.13 -5.32
C ILE A 38 -6.84 -1.08 -3.97
N GLY A 39 -6.91 -2.23 -3.31
CA GLY A 39 -7.38 -2.38 -1.94
C GLY A 39 -6.23 -2.73 -1.01
N ILE A 40 -6.23 -2.16 0.19
CA ILE A 40 -5.33 -2.58 1.27
C ILE A 40 -6.13 -3.31 2.32
N ARG A 41 -5.80 -4.57 2.57
CA ARG A 41 -6.33 -5.32 3.69
C ARG A 41 -5.37 -5.24 4.85
N PHE A 42 -5.77 -4.51 5.89
CA PHE A 42 -5.01 -4.35 7.12
C PHE A 42 -5.68 -5.11 8.26
N ASN A 43 -4.94 -6.07 8.85
CA ASN A 43 -5.42 -6.91 9.95
C ASN A 43 -6.80 -7.56 9.65
N GLY A 44 -6.97 -8.04 8.41
CA GLY A 44 -8.22 -8.63 7.95
C GLY A 44 -9.30 -7.64 7.52
N LYS A 45 -9.08 -6.32 7.68
CA LYS A 45 -10.03 -5.26 7.35
C LYS A 45 -9.59 -4.49 6.10
N GLU A 46 -10.48 -4.41 5.12
CA GLU A 46 -10.24 -3.64 3.91
C GLU A 46 -10.28 -2.12 4.20
N ARG A 47 -9.28 -1.40 3.69
CA ARG A 47 -9.06 0.03 3.82
C ARG A 47 -8.65 0.57 2.45
N HIS A 48 -9.26 1.66 2.05
CA HIS A 48 -8.92 2.40 0.82
C HIS A 48 -8.45 3.83 1.14
N ASP A 49 -8.66 4.27 2.38
CA ASP A 49 -8.16 5.51 2.96
C ASP A 49 -6.67 5.43 3.35
N VAL A 50 -5.89 4.53 2.75
CA VAL A 50 -4.47 4.35 3.09
C VAL A 50 -3.62 5.35 2.33
N GLU A 51 -2.89 6.16 3.09
CA GLU A 51 -1.99 7.19 2.54
C GLU A 51 -0.61 6.62 2.21
N GLU A 52 -0.16 5.61 2.95
CA GLU A 52 1.12 4.95 2.73
C GLU A 52 1.06 3.55 3.33
N TYR A 53 1.71 2.57 2.70
CA TYR A 53 1.85 1.26 3.31
C TYR A 53 3.19 0.63 2.99
N CYS A 54 3.67 -0.20 3.91
CA CYS A 54 4.82 -1.05 3.74
C CYS A 54 4.44 -2.49 4.15
N ILE A 55 4.36 -3.40 3.18
CA ILE A 55 4.05 -4.82 3.39
C ILE A 55 5.24 -5.52 4.05
N SER A 56 6.47 -5.22 3.60
CA SER A 56 7.70 -5.81 4.14
C SER A 56 7.91 -5.50 5.62
N GLU A 57 7.69 -4.26 6.06
CA GLU A 57 7.73 -3.93 7.49
C GLU A 57 6.38 -4.15 8.20
N GLY A 58 5.31 -4.44 7.47
CA GLY A 58 3.98 -4.69 8.02
C GLY A 58 3.38 -3.47 8.72
N TRP A 59 3.28 -2.34 8.04
CA TRP A 59 2.57 -1.17 8.55
C TRP A 59 1.83 -0.37 7.47
N ILE A 60 0.78 0.33 7.88
CA ILE A 60 0.03 1.29 7.06
C ILE A 60 -0.01 2.64 7.77
N LYS A 61 -0.11 3.70 7.00
CA LYS A 61 -0.36 5.06 7.44
C LYS A 61 -1.73 5.46 6.93
N VAL A 62 -2.60 5.77 7.87
CA VAL A 62 -3.98 6.20 7.58
C VAL A 62 -4.24 7.53 8.26
N PRO A 63 -4.97 8.46 7.63
CA PRO A 63 -5.56 9.56 8.33
C PRO A 63 -6.60 8.98 9.31
N ALA A 64 -6.49 9.32 10.60
CA ALA A 64 -7.54 8.99 11.55
C ALA A 64 -8.80 9.75 11.16
N SER A 65 -9.78 9.01 10.65
CA SER A 65 -11.01 9.57 10.06
C SER A 65 -11.80 10.48 11.01
N LYS A 66 -11.62 10.33 12.33
CA LYS A 66 -12.30 11.13 13.36
C LYS A 66 -11.39 12.02 14.20
N THR A 67 -10.08 11.98 13.99
CA THR A 67 -9.14 12.73 14.83
C THR A 67 -8.39 13.73 13.98
N VAL A 68 -8.66 15.02 14.26
CA VAL A 68 -7.93 16.14 13.67
C VAL A 68 -7.04 16.78 14.73
N ASP A 69 -5.86 17.23 14.32
CA ASP A 69 -4.95 17.99 15.17
C ASP A 69 -5.55 19.37 15.51
N ARG A 70 -4.95 20.10 16.44
CA ARG A 70 -5.32 21.49 16.80
C ARG A 70 -5.34 22.44 15.58
N LYS A 71 -4.65 22.09 14.50
CA LYS A 71 -4.64 22.84 13.22
C LYS A 71 -5.68 22.35 12.19
N GLY A 72 -6.55 21.41 12.53
CA GLY A 72 -7.57 20.87 11.62
C GLY A 72 -7.05 19.88 10.57
N GLN A 73 -5.79 19.44 10.70
CA GLN A 73 -5.22 18.42 9.82
C GLN A 73 -5.56 17.02 10.36
N PRO A 74 -5.95 16.06 9.50
CA PRO A 74 -6.20 14.69 9.93
C PRO A 74 -4.93 14.09 10.55
N LEU A 75 -5.09 13.49 11.73
CA LEU A 75 -3.97 12.88 12.44
C LEU A 75 -3.55 11.62 11.69
N MET A 76 -2.32 11.58 11.18
CA MET A 76 -1.81 10.36 10.55
C MET A 76 -1.46 9.32 11.61
N LEU A 77 -2.11 8.15 11.56
CA LEU A 77 -1.79 7.01 12.40
C LEU A 77 -1.00 5.99 11.59
N LYS A 78 0.17 5.64 12.11
CA LYS A 78 0.92 4.47 11.66
C LYS A 78 0.39 3.25 12.42
N LEU A 79 -0.34 2.39 11.73
CA LEU A 79 -0.83 1.12 12.26
C LEU A 79 0.12 0.00 11.81
N LYS A 80 0.69 -0.72 12.77
CA LYS A 80 1.51 -1.91 12.51
C LYS A 80 0.64 -3.15 12.55
N GLY A 81 0.84 -4.08 11.61
CA GLY A 81 0.05 -5.29 11.50
C GLY A 81 0.19 -5.97 10.14
N LYS A 82 -0.60 -7.01 9.92
CA LYS A 82 -0.62 -7.71 8.64
C LYS A 82 -1.20 -6.79 7.56
N VAL A 83 -0.39 -6.44 6.56
CA VAL A 83 -0.78 -5.63 5.40
C VAL A 83 -0.80 -6.56 4.20
N GLU A 84 -1.91 -6.58 3.48
CA GLU A 84 -2.05 -7.33 2.23
C GLU A 84 -2.60 -6.36 1.19
N ALA A 85 -1.76 -5.96 0.22
CA ALA A 85 -2.22 -5.17 -0.92
C ALA A 85 -2.74 -6.12 -2.01
N PHE A 86 -3.86 -5.75 -2.63
CA PHE A 86 -4.46 -6.55 -3.70
C PHE A 86 -5.11 -5.64 -4.74
N TYR A 87 -5.14 -6.12 -5.97
CA TYR A 87 -5.92 -5.49 -7.06
C TYR A 87 -7.39 -5.88 -6.92
N ARG A 88 -8.29 -4.90 -7.06
CA ARG A 88 -9.75 -5.07 -7.05
C ARG A 88 -10.32 -5.07 -8.46
#